data_AF-A0A1H5CBK6-F1
#
_entry.id   AF-A0A1H5CBK6-F1
#
_cell.length_a   1.000
_cell.length_b   1.000
_cell.length_c   1.000
_cell.angle_alpha   90.00
_cell.angle_beta   90.00
_cell.angle_gamma   90.00
#
_symmetry.space_group_name_H-M   'P 1'
#
loop_
_entity.id
_entity.type
_entity.pdbx_description
1 polymer ?
#
loop_
_entity_poly.entity_id
_entity_poly.type
_entity_poly.pdbx_seq_one_letter_code
_entity_poly.pdbx_strand_id
1 'polypeptide(L)'
;MGNTLINIVQQLLKRNRIPFDKEELAFQIQSHPSYPSLHAITGVLDHFNIENVAADVPVNSETLEQLPSCYIVQVNDSTGQNLTVVEKKKSDYILYTTEGKKEKISEEEFLKKFTGIIVAVEKTDTIQTSKKTSKIPQYVGFGIISMLAVFLVLKTTGSVFSISHLLLSIVGIVVSVAIVKQELGLQTSIGDAFCSGADDKKDCDAVLTSKGAEIIKGYKLSDFSILYFSTLTLLTFLEIATPAVSYTISLVAIPITLYSIYYQYAVVKKWCLLCLSIVGLLWVQALIPVLTNTYISSFVPSDYVVLAIIGTSTWLGWSYVKPLISEVTELRKEKIEGVKFKRNYTLFEGMLNKSPQRNTTFDKNQEIVFGNPTSNLEIVVVTNPFCGHCKPVHKQVDEILHKYNDSVKIRIRFNINTEDKSGNAVKITSRLLELYNNNKQKECLEAMSEIYEDGNVDLWLKKWGATNNSDYFLSELEREKEWCKNNAINFTPEILINGRSFPKEYNRSDLIFFIEELEENSQTIMSKI
;
A
#
# COMPACT_ATOMS: atom_id res chain seq x y z
N MET A 1 14.81 -5.88 6.63
CA MET A 1 13.88 -6.06 7.75
C MET A 1 12.48 -5.50 7.49
N GLY A 2 12.29 -4.37 6.81
CA GLY A 2 10.95 -3.80 6.60
C GLY A 2 9.95 -4.67 5.81
N ASN A 3 10.35 -5.25 4.69
CA ASN A 3 9.42 -5.98 3.82
C ASN A 3 9.02 -7.38 4.33
N THR A 4 9.66 -7.85 5.40
CA THR A 4 9.37 -9.14 6.02
C THR A 4 7.95 -9.16 6.60
N LEU A 5 7.55 -8.08 7.29
CA LEU A 5 6.24 -7.97 7.92
C LEU A 5 5.11 -7.98 6.88
N ILE A 6 5.30 -7.23 5.78
CA ILE A 6 4.35 -7.14 4.67
C ILE A 6 4.12 -8.53 4.06
N ASN A 7 5.20 -9.27 3.80
CA ASN A 7 5.10 -10.61 3.23
C ASN A 7 4.36 -11.58 4.15
N ILE A 8 4.59 -11.49 5.47
CA ILE A 8 3.90 -12.31 6.48
C ILE A 8 2.39 -12.02 6.45
N VAL A 9 1.97 -10.75 6.49
CA VAL A 9 0.55 -10.38 6.45
C VAL A 9 -0.09 -10.78 5.11
N GLN A 10 0.59 -10.55 3.98
CA GLN A 10 0.10 -10.98 2.67
C GLN A 10 -0.09 -12.50 2.59
N GLN A 11 0.81 -13.28 3.21
CA GLN A 11 0.69 -14.73 3.27
C GLN A 11 -0.49 -15.16 4.16
N LEU A 12 -0.65 -14.55 5.34
CA LEU A 12 -1.77 -14.80 6.25
C LEU A 12 -3.11 -14.64 5.52
N LEU A 13 -3.32 -13.47 4.90
CA LEU A 13 -4.58 -13.16 4.22
C LEU A 13 -4.83 -14.08 3.02
N LYS A 14 -3.79 -14.38 2.23
CA LYS A 14 -3.89 -15.29 1.09
C LYS A 14 -4.27 -16.71 1.52
N ARG A 15 -3.74 -17.20 2.63
CA ARG A 15 -4.00 -18.54 3.16
C ARG A 15 -5.40 -18.67 3.75
N ASN A 16 -5.86 -17.62 4.43
CA ASN A 16 -7.23 -17.52 4.94
C ASN A 16 -8.26 -17.12 3.86
N ARG A 17 -7.85 -17.02 2.58
CA ARG A 17 -8.70 -16.68 1.43
C ARG A 17 -9.42 -15.33 1.57
N ILE A 18 -8.79 -14.40 2.26
CA ILE A 18 -9.25 -13.02 2.41
C ILE A 18 -8.74 -12.22 1.20
N PRO A 19 -9.62 -11.61 0.39
CA PRO A 19 -9.20 -10.74 -0.70
C PRO A 19 -8.59 -9.44 -0.18
N PHE A 20 -7.47 -9.01 -0.76
CA PHE A 20 -6.82 -7.75 -0.44
C PHE A 20 -6.09 -7.17 -1.65
N ASP A 21 -5.87 -5.86 -1.65
CA ASP A 21 -4.97 -5.21 -2.59
C ASP A 21 -3.54 -5.22 -2.02
N LYS A 22 -2.59 -5.77 -2.79
CA LYS A 22 -1.21 -5.94 -2.34
C LYS A 22 -0.48 -4.62 -2.14
N GLU A 23 -0.71 -3.66 -3.03
CA GLU A 23 -0.01 -2.38 -3.03
C GLU A 23 -0.57 -1.49 -1.92
N GLU A 24 -1.89 -1.48 -1.77
CA GLU A 24 -2.57 -0.72 -0.70
C GLU A 24 -2.21 -1.29 0.68
N LEU A 25 -2.25 -2.61 0.87
CA LEU A 25 -1.86 -3.25 2.13
C LEU A 25 -0.41 -2.93 2.50
N ALA A 26 0.52 -3.04 1.53
CA ALA A 26 1.92 -2.69 1.76
C ALA A 26 2.08 -1.21 2.16
N PHE A 27 1.35 -0.31 1.49
CA PHE A 27 1.35 1.11 1.80
C PHE A 27 0.82 1.40 3.21
N GLN A 28 -0.32 0.82 3.60
CA GLN A 28 -0.92 1.04 4.92
C GLN A 28 -0.02 0.51 6.05
N ILE A 29 0.60 -0.67 5.88
CA ILE A 29 1.56 -1.22 6.86
C ILE A 29 2.80 -0.32 6.99
N GLN A 30 3.40 0.09 5.87
CA GLN A 30 4.64 0.91 5.91
C GLN A 30 4.39 2.32 6.45
N SER A 31 3.20 2.87 6.21
CA SER A 31 2.82 4.21 6.66
C SER A 31 2.21 4.24 8.07
N HIS A 32 2.10 3.08 8.74
CA HIS A 32 1.65 3.02 10.13
C HIS A 32 2.70 3.64 11.08
N PRO A 33 2.32 4.51 12.04
CA PRO A 33 3.24 5.15 12.99
C PRO A 33 4.15 4.17 13.73
N SER A 34 3.57 3.06 14.19
CA SER A 34 4.26 2.04 14.98
C SER A 34 5.02 1.00 14.15
N TYR A 35 5.07 1.14 12.81
CA TYR A 35 5.83 0.22 11.98
C TYR A 35 7.33 0.22 12.37
N PRO A 36 7.99 -0.96 12.51
CA PRO A 36 7.51 -2.31 12.16
C PRO A 36 7.08 -3.18 13.36
N SER A 37 6.04 -2.79 14.11
CA SER A 37 5.52 -3.56 15.27
C SER A 37 4.31 -4.44 14.94
N LEU A 38 3.94 -5.32 15.88
CA LEU A 38 2.72 -6.13 15.82
C LEU A 38 1.45 -5.27 15.77
N HIS A 39 1.45 -4.15 16.49
CA HIS A 39 0.35 -3.19 16.50
C HIS A 39 0.14 -2.54 15.11
N ALA A 40 1.20 -2.38 14.30
CA ALA A 40 1.03 -1.97 12.91
C ALA A 40 0.33 -3.04 12.03
N ILE A 41 0.37 -4.32 12.41
CA ILE A 41 -0.37 -5.37 11.72
C ILE A 41 -1.85 -5.27 12.09
N THR A 42 -2.17 -5.30 13.38
CA THR A 42 -3.56 -5.29 13.87
C THR A 42 -4.28 -4.04 13.41
N GLY A 43 -3.70 -2.85 13.63
CA GLY A 43 -4.33 -1.59 13.22
C GLY A 43 -4.58 -1.47 11.71
N VAL A 44 -3.75 -2.11 10.87
CA VAL A 44 -4.01 -2.16 9.42
C VAL A 44 -5.09 -3.18 9.07
N LEU A 45 -5.14 -4.33 9.74
CA LEU A 45 -6.25 -5.29 9.57
C LEU A 45 -7.58 -4.65 9.96
N ASP A 46 -7.62 -3.91 11.06
CA ASP A 46 -8.78 -3.13 11.51
C ASP A 46 -9.15 -2.04 10.51
N HIS A 47 -8.16 -1.36 9.93
CA HIS A 47 -8.39 -0.40 8.84
C HIS A 47 -9.14 -1.04 7.66
N PHE A 48 -8.76 -2.27 7.27
CA PHE A 48 -9.43 -3.03 6.22
C PHE A 48 -10.72 -3.75 6.66
N ASN A 49 -11.17 -3.55 7.90
CA ASN A 49 -12.34 -4.21 8.48
C ASN A 49 -12.20 -5.75 8.48
N ILE A 50 -10.98 -6.23 8.76
CA ILE A 50 -10.66 -7.64 8.92
C ILE A 50 -10.59 -7.94 10.41
N GLU A 51 -11.55 -8.71 10.91
CA GLU A 51 -11.54 -9.16 12.30
C GLU A 51 -10.24 -9.91 12.61
N ASN A 52 -9.55 -9.44 13.64
CA ASN A 52 -8.25 -9.96 14.02
C ASN A 52 -8.07 -9.94 15.54
N VAL A 53 -7.21 -10.82 16.03
CA VAL A 53 -6.89 -10.95 17.45
C VAL A 53 -5.39 -11.12 17.59
N ALA A 54 -4.74 -10.22 18.34
CA ALA A 54 -3.39 -10.42 18.85
C ALA A 54 -3.47 -10.85 20.32
N ALA A 55 -2.85 -11.98 20.66
CA ALA A 55 -2.92 -12.54 22.00
C ALA A 55 -1.60 -13.20 22.43
N ASP A 56 -1.37 -13.19 23.73
CA ASP A 56 -0.39 -14.04 24.40
C ASP A 56 -1.14 -15.26 24.97
N VAL A 57 -0.83 -16.45 24.44
CA VAL A 57 -1.53 -17.69 24.77
C VAL A 57 -0.57 -18.70 25.44
N PRO A 58 -1.08 -19.55 26.35
CA PRO A 58 -0.24 -20.56 26.99
C PRO A 58 0.42 -21.51 25.97
N VAL A 59 1.71 -21.80 26.20
CA VAL A 59 2.50 -22.70 25.35
C VAL A 59 2.23 -24.15 25.77
N ASN A 60 1.10 -24.71 25.32
CA ASN A 60 0.73 -26.12 25.52
C ASN A 60 -0.10 -26.67 24.35
N SER A 61 -0.14 -28.00 24.23
CA SER A 61 -0.87 -28.71 23.17
C SER A 61 -2.37 -28.40 23.14
N GLU A 62 -3.01 -28.30 24.31
CA GLU A 62 -4.46 -28.02 24.41
C GLU A 62 -4.81 -26.65 23.80
N THR A 63 -3.96 -25.65 24.01
CA THR A 63 -4.14 -24.31 23.42
C THR A 63 -3.92 -24.35 21.92
N LEU A 64 -2.87 -25.03 21.44
CA LEU A 64 -2.61 -25.22 20.01
C LEU A 64 -3.75 -25.95 19.29
N GLU A 65 -4.48 -26.83 19.99
CA GLU A 65 -5.66 -27.49 19.45
C GLU A 65 -6.78 -26.51 19.09
N GLN A 66 -6.97 -25.48 19.91
CA GLN A 66 -8.03 -24.47 19.79
C GLN A 66 -7.69 -23.35 18.80
N LEU A 67 -6.40 -23.17 18.44
CA LEU A 67 -5.99 -22.14 17.50
C LEU A 67 -6.51 -22.40 16.07
N PRO A 68 -6.77 -21.32 15.30
CA PRO A 68 -7.26 -21.43 13.94
C PRO A 68 -6.25 -22.14 13.02
N SER A 69 -6.73 -22.56 11.85
CA SER A 69 -5.89 -23.32 10.90
C SER A 69 -4.68 -22.55 10.37
N CYS A 70 -4.75 -21.21 10.30
CA CYS A 70 -3.64 -20.38 9.83
C CYS A 70 -3.59 -19.03 10.55
N TYR A 71 -2.45 -18.72 11.17
CA TYR A 71 -2.22 -17.52 11.96
C TYR A 71 -0.74 -17.10 11.90
N ILE A 72 -0.45 -15.86 12.30
CA ILE A 72 0.92 -15.40 12.54
C ILE A 72 1.31 -15.82 13.95
N VAL A 73 2.55 -16.26 14.11
CA VAL A 73 3.13 -16.66 15.38
C VAL A 73 4.52 -16.06 15.54
N GLN A 74 4.91 -15.75 16.77
CA GLN A 74 6.29 -15.45 17.11
C GLN A 74 7.03 -16.73 17.55
N VAL A 75 8.18 -16.99 16.92
CA VAL A 75 9.04 -18.14 17.21
C VAL A 75 10.45 -17.70 17.58
N ASN A 76 11.09 -18.44 18.47
CA ASN A 76 12.51 -18.32 18.79
C ASN A 76 13.34 -19.15 17.82
N ASP A 77 14.13 -18.49 16.98
CA ASP A 77 15.11 -19.11 16.08
C ASP A 77 16.55 -18.75 16.50
N SER A 78 17.53 -19.35 15.83
CA SER A 78 18.97 -19.08 16.05
C SER A 78 19.37 -17.61 15.90
N THR A 79 18.54 -16.80 15.25
CA THR A 79 18.74 -15.37 15.02
C THR A 79 17.94 -14.47 15.97
N GLY A 80 17.15 -15.05 16.89
CA GLY A 80 16.30 -14.33 17.84
C GLY A 80 14.80 -14.59 17.62
N GLN A 81 13.96 -13.69 18.13
CA GLN A 81 12.50 -13.75 17.99
C GLN A 81 12.06 -13.26 16.61
N ASN A 82 11.39 -14.12 15.84
CA ASN A 82 10.88 -13.79 14.51
C ASN A 82 9.38 -14.06 14.39
N LEU A 83 8.68 -13.22 13.63
CA LEU A 83 7.29 -13.46 13.24
C LEU A 83 7.26 -14.34 11.99
N THR A 84 6.34 -15.29 11.95
CA THR A 84 6.16 -16.22 10.81
C THR A 84 4.69 -16.63 10.70
N VAL A 85 4.25 -17.04 9.50
CA VAL A 85 2.92 -17.64 9.33
C VAL A 85 3.02 -19.13 9.59
N VAL A 86 2.08 -19.67 10.36
CA VAL A 86 1.93 -21.11 10.56
C VAL A 86 0.61 -21.61 9.97
N GLU A 87 0.64 -22.78 9.35
CA GLU A 87 -0.54 -23.52 8.90
C GLU A 87 -0.58 -24.88 9.58
N LYS A 88 -1.65 -25.14 10.33
CA LYS A 88 -1.88 -26.39 11.05
C LYS A 88 -2.43 -27.45 10.08
N LYS A 89 -1.77 -28.60 10.00
CA LYS A 89 -2.22 -29.76 9.22
C LYS A 89 -2.21 -31.03 10.06
N LYS A 90 -3.38 -31.37 10.62
CA LYS A 90 -3.58 -32.54 11.48
C LYS A 90 -2.57 -32.55 12.64
N SER A 91 -1.46 -33.28 12.48
CA SER A 91 -0.41 -33.50 13.49
C SER A 91 0.88 -32.73 13.22
N ASP A 92 0.94 -32.00 12.10
CA ASP A 92 2.13 -31.27 11.65
C ASP A 92 1.84 -29.78 11.51
N TYR A 93 2.85 -28.95 11.77
CA TYR A 93 2.80 -27.50 11.59
C TYR A 93 3.73 -27.12 10.43
N ILE A 94 3.21 -26.31 9.51
CA ILE A 94 3.99 -25.77 8.39
C ILE A 94 4.30 -24.31 8.70
N LEU A 95 5.57 -24.03 8.98
CA LEU A 95 6.09 -22.67 9.12
C LEU A 95 6.47 -22.12 7.75
N TYR A 96 5.97 -20.93 7.44
CA TYR A 96 6.35 -20.18 6.26
C TYR A 96 7.39 -19.14 6.63
N THR A 97 8.66 -19.55 6.53
CA THR A 97 9.78 -18.64 6.80
C THR A 97 9.76 -17.43 5.86
N THR A 98 10.43 -16.37 6.30
CA THR A 98 10.52 -15.06 5.63
C THR A 98 11.11 -15.14 4.21
N GLU A 99 11.83 -16.22 3.88
CA GLU A 99 12.39 -16.51 2.55
C GLU A 99 11.45 -17.34 1.64
N GLY A 100 10.21 -17.61 2.07
CA GLY A 100 9.26 -18.43 1.31
C GLY A 100 9.54 -19.94 1.34
N LYS A 101 10.55 -20.38 2.12
CA LYS A 101 10.78 -21.79 2.42
C LYS A 101 9.74 -22.29 3.41
N LYS A 102 9.25 -23.50 3.18
CA LYS A 102 8.31 -24.20 4.06
C LYS A 102 9.11 -25.13 4.95
N GLU A 103 9.06 -24.90 6.25
CA GLU A 103 9.59 -25.82 7.24
C GLU A 103 8.42 -26.61 7.81
N LYS A 104 8.45 -27.92 7.64
CA LYS A 104 7.46 -28.81 8.25
C LYS A 104 8.05 -29.31 9.56
N ILE A 105 7.38 -29.02 10.66
CA ILE A 105 7.82 -29.39 12.00
C ILE A 105 6.73 -30.16 12.74
N SER A 106 7.16 -31.00 13.67
CA SER A 106 6.26 -31.69 14.60
C SER A 106 5.72 -30.73 15.66
N GLU A 107 4.62 -31.09 16.31
CA GLU A 107 4.06 -30.29 17.42
C GLU A 107 5.05 -30.09 18.57
N GLU A 108 5.77 -31.15 18.96
CA GLU A 108 6.76 -31.09 20.04
C GLU A 108 7.90 -30.12 19.73
N GLU A 109 8.31 -30.05 18.47
CA GLU A 109 9.34 -29.13 18.01
C GLU A 109 8.81 -27.69 17.91
N PHE A 110 7.55 -27.52 17.51
CA PHE A 110 6.90 -26.22 17.47
C PHE A 110 6.77 -25.61 18.86
N LEU A 111 6.31 -26.39 19.84
CA LEU A 111 6.17 -25.95 21.24
C LEU A 111 7.49 -25.47 21.85
N LYS A 112 8.63 -26.03 21.43
CA LYS A 112 9.95 -25.56 21.89
C LYS A 112 10.34 -24.19 21.32
N LYS A 113 9.85 -23.86 20.12
CA LYS A 113 10.13 -22.59 19.44
C LYS A 113 9.07 -21.51 19.74
N PHE A 114 7.83 -21.91 20.04
CA PHE A 114 6.69 -21.02 20.21
C PHE A 114 6.81 -20.15 21.47
N THR A 115 6.64 -18.84 21.35
CA THR A 115 6.76 -17.90 22.47
C THR A 115 5.45 -17.61 23.20
N GLY A 116 4.30 -17.99 22.63
CA GLY A 116 2.97 -17.62 23.12
C GLY A 116 2.28 -16.52 22.32
N ILE A 117 3.03 -15.69 21.58
CA ILE A 117 2.45 -14.55 20.84
C ILE A 117 1.90 -14.99 19.49
N ILE A 118 0.63 -14.68 19.24
CA ILE A 118 -0.07 -14.97 17.98
C ILE A 118 -0.83 -13.75 17.43
N VAL A 119 -1.06 -13.74 16.12
CA VAL A 119 -2.09 -12.92 15.47
C VAL A 119 -2.94 -13.78 14.56
N ALA A 120 -4.22 -13.90 14.89
CA ALA A 120 -5.22 -14.62 14.12
C ALA A 120 -6.13 -13.64 13.36
N VAL A 121 -6.69 -14.11 12.24
CA VAL A 121 -7.71 -13.38 11.47
C VAL A 121 -8.92 -14.26 11.25
N GLU A 122 -10.10 -13.65 11.30
CA GLU A 122 -11.35 -14.27 10.92
C GLU A 122 -11.85 -13.69 9.59
N LYS A 123 -12.60 -14.48 8.85
CA LYS A 123 -13.11 -14.06 7.54
C LYS A 123 -14.40 -13.29 7.72
N THR A 124 -14.35 -11.98 7.59
CA THR A 124 -15.54 -11.12 7.56
C THR A 124 -16.22 -11.15 6.19
N ASP A 125 -17.55 -11.14 6.14
CA ASP A 125 -18.34 -11.19 4.90
C ASP A 125 -18.35 -9.85 4.12
N THR A 126 -17.86 -8.77 4.73
CA THR A 126 -17.96 -7.38 4.21
C THR A 126 -16.58 -6.77 3.92
N ILE A 127 -15.85 -7.33 2.95
CA ILE A 127 -14.58 -6.72 2.53
C ILE A 127 -14.85 -5.76 1.37
N GLN A 128 -14.65 -4.46 1.63
CA GLN A 128 -14.62 -3.45 0.58
C GLN A 128 -13.39 -3.70 -0.29
N THR A 129 -13.59 -4.40 -1.41
CA THR A 129 -12.54 -4.53 -2.42
C THR A 129 -12.38 -3.19 -3.12
N SER A 130 -11.25 -2.52 -2.83
CA SER A 130 -10.73 -1.46 -3.70
C SER A 130 -10.79 -1.93 -5.15
N LYS A 131 -11.38 -1.09 -6.03
CA LYS A 131 -11.52 -1.38 -7.45
C LYS A 131 -10.14 -1.70 -8.02
N LYS A 132 -9.93 -2.96 -8.40
CA LYS A 132 -8.75 -3.39 -9.16
C LYS A 132 -8.57 -2.45 -10.35
N THR A 133 -7.50 -1.65 -10.33
CA THR A 133 -7.07 -0.90 -11.51
C THR A 133 -6.84 -1.90 -12.63
N SER A 134 -7.53 -1.70 -13.75
CA SER A 134 -7.57 -2.69 -14.82
C SER A 134 -6.17 -2.90 -15.39
N LYS A 135 -5.69 -4.16 -15.38
CA LYS A 135 -4.38 -4.54 -15.96
C LYS A 135 -4.39 -4.55 -17.50
N ILE A 136 -5.44 -4.01 -18.11
CA ILE A 136 -5.70 -4.01 -19.55
C ILE A 136 -4.54 -3.43 -20.37
N PRO A 137 -3.87 -2.32 -20.00
CA PRO A 137 -2.77 -1.80 -20.82
C PRO A 137 -1.55 -2.72 -20.87
N GLN A 138 -1.29 -3.53 -19.82
CA GLN A 138 -0.19 -4.51 -19.83
C GLN A 138 -0.45 -5.66 -20.80
N TYR A 139 -1.67 -6.21 -20.83
CA TYR A 139 -2.02 -7.32 -21.73
C TYR A 139 -2.08 -6.89 -23.20
N VAL A 140 -2.50 -5.65 -23.49
CA VAL A 140 -2.46 -5.08 -24.84
C VAL A 140 -1.01 -4.91 -25.32
N GLY A 141 -0.11 -4.46 -24.44
CA GLY A 141 1.32 -4.36 -24.75
C GLY A 141 1.96 -5.70 -25.12
N PHE A 142 1.69 -6.76 -24.34
CA PHE A 142 2.16 -8.11 -24.66
C PHE A 142 1.55 -8.67 -25.95
N GLY A 143 0.28 -8.36 -26.24
CA GLY A 143 -0.39 -8.73 -27.48
C GLY A 143 0.28 -8.12 -28.71
N ILE A 144 0.62 -6.82 -28.66
CA ILE A 144 1.31 -6.12 -29.76
C ILE A 144 2.72 -6.68 -29.96
N ILE A 145 3.48 -6.90 -28.88
CA ILE A 145 4.84 -7.49 -28.97
C ILE A 145 4.78 -8.91 -29.54
N SER A 146 3.82 -9.73 -29.11
CA SER A 146 3.64 -11.09 -29.62
C SER A 146 3.22 -11.09 -31.09
N MET A 147 2.34 -10.17 -31.49
CA MET A 147 1.90 -10.03 -32.89
C MET A 147 3.05 -9.55 -33.78
N LEU A 148 3.88 -8.63 -33.29
CA LEU A 148 5.10 -8.19 -33.98
C LEU A 148 6.10 -9.35 -34.12
N ALA A 149 6.32 -10.13 -33.06
CA ALA A 149 7.20 -11.30 -33.08
C ALA A 149 6.73 -12.37 -34.07
N VAL A 150 5.43 -12.67 -34.12
CA VAL A 150 4.84 -13.62 -35.08
C VAL A 150 4.93 -13.09 -36.51
N PHE A 151 4.64 -11.80 -36.73
CA PHE A 151 4.79 -11.16 -38.04
C PHE A 151 6.24 -11.24 -38.56
N LEU A 152 7.25 -11.12 -37.68
CA LEU A 152 8.66 -11.24 -38.03
C LEU A 152 9.07 -12.67 -38.40
N VAL A 153 8.61 -13.67 -37.66
CA VAL A 153 8.84 -15.08 -37.98
C VAL A 153 8.27 -15.42 -39.36
N LEU A 154 7.13 -14.83 -39.71
CA LEU A 154 6.47 -15.02 -41.02
C LEU A 154 7.12 -14.23 -42.16
N LYS A 155 7.80 -13.11 -41.87
CA LYS A 155 8.49 -12.26 -42.86
C LYS A 155 9.91 -12.69 -43.19
N THR A 156 10.53 -13.53 -42.37
CA THR A 156 11.98 -13.70 -42.34
C THR A 156 12.41 -15.02 -42.98
N THR A 157 13.17 -14.94 -44.07
CA THR A 157 14.07 -15.99 -44.60
C THR A 157 15.41 -16.04 -43.84
N GLY A 158 15.41 -15.56 -42.59
CA GLY A 158 16.60 -15.34 -41.79
C GLY A 158 17.05 -16.59 -41.06
N SER A 159 18.36 -16.67 -40.88
CA SER A 159 19.04 -17.74 -40.16
C SER A 159 18.53 -17.85 -38.71
N VAL A 160 18.36 -19.08 -38.20
CA VAL A 160 17.98 -19.38 -36.80
C VAL A 160 18.85 -18.62 -35.79
N PHE A 161 20.10 -18.33 -36.18
CA PHE A 161 21.04 -17.54 -35.40
C PHE A 161 20.61 -16.08 -35.19
N SER A 162 20.03 -15.41 -36.19
CA SER A 162 19.57 -14.01 -36.07
C SER A 162 18.39 -13.89 -35.10
N ILE A 163 17.44 -14.84 -35.18
CA ILE A 163 16.30 -14.92 -34.26
C ILE A 163 16.80 -15.20 -32.84
N SER A 164 17.76 -16.11 -32.68
CA SER A 164 18.36 -16.43 -31.39
C SER A 164 19.08 -15.22 -30.77
N HIS A 165 19.82 -14.46 -31.58
CA HIS A 165 20.50 -13.23 -31.14
C HIS A 165 19.50 -12.17 -30.66
N LEU A 166 18.40 -11.98 -31.40
CA LEU A 166 17.31 -11.07 -31.03
C LEU A 166 16.65 -11.48 -29.71
N LEU A 167 16.33 -12.77 -29.54
CA LEU A 167 15.73 -13.29 -28.30
C LEU A 167 16.67 -13.12 -27.11
N LEU A 168 17.96 -13.44 -27.27
CA LEU A 168 18.97 -13.20 -26.23
C LEU A 168 19.06 -11.73 -25.85
N SER A 169 18.95 -10.81 -26.83
CA SER A 169 18.96 -9.38 -26.56
C SER A 169 17.74 -8.96 -25.73
N ILE A 170 16.55 -9.47 -26.05
CA ILE A 170 15.32 -9.22 -25.28
C ILE A 170 15.44 -9.77 -23.85
N VAL A 171 15.98 -10.99 -23.69
CA VAL A 171 16.26 -11.54 -22.35
C VAL A 171 17.24 -10.65 -21.59
N GLY A 172 18.27 -10.13 -22.27
CA GLY A 172 19.21 -9.16 -21.71
C GLY A 172 18.54 -7.87 -21.22
N ILE A 173 17.55 -7.34 -21.94
CA ILE A 173 16.73 -6.21 -21.47
C ILE A 173 15.99 -6.59 -20.19
N VAL A 174 15.33 -7.75 -20.14
CA VAL A 174 14.58 -8.20 -18.96
C VAL A 174 15.48 -8.31 -17.72
N VAL A 175 16.66 -8.92 -17.87
CA VAL A 175 17.62 -9.04 -16.77
C VAL A 175 18.16 -7.66 -16.36
N SER A 176 18.41 -6.76 -17.33
CA SER A 176 18.87 -5.39 -17.05
C SER A 176 17.84 -4.56 -16.28
N VAL A 177 16.55 -4.69 -16.64
CA VAL A 177 15.44 -4.06 -15.89
C VAL A 177 15.36 -4.63 -14.46
N ALA A 178 15.59 -5.93 -14.27
CA ALA A 178 15.63 -6.52 -12.93
C ALA A 178 16.80 -5.95 -12.10
N ILE A 179 17.97 -5.75 -12.71
CA ILE A 179 19.13 -5.12 -12.06
C ILE A 179 18.82 -3.68 -11.63
N VAL A 180 18.26 -2.85 -12.52
CA VAL A 180 17.92 -1.46 -12.17
C VAL A 180 16.87 -1.40 -11.06
N LYS A 181 15.87 -2.28 -11.08
CA LYS A 181 14.89 -2.36 -9.99
C LYS A 181 15.55 -2.71 -8.66
N GLN A 182 16.45 -3.71 -8.65
CA GLN A 182 17.21 -4.07 -7.46
C GLN A 182 18.06 -2.90 -6.96
N GLU A 183 18.73 -2.18 -7.86
CA GLU A 183 19.53 -0.99 -7.53
C GLU A 183 18.71 0.11 -6.86
N LEU A 184 17.45 0.29 -7.29
CA LEU A 184 16.49 1.24 -6.69
C LEU A 184 15.85 0.71 -5.40
N GLY A 185 16.25 -0.46 -4.90
CA GLY A 185 15.66 -1.10 -3.71
C GLY A 185 14.25 -1.65 -3.93
N LEU A 186 13.82 -1.78 -5.20
CA LEU A 186 12.53 -2.36 -5.55
C LEU A 186 12.67 -3.88 -5.67
N GLN A 187 12.07 -4.61 -4.73
CA GLN A 187 12.04 -6.07 -4.78
C GLN A 187 11.30 -6.58 -6.02
N THR A 188 11.86 -7.58 -6.66
CA THR A 188 11.25 -8.27 -7.79
C THR A 188 11.34 -9.77 -7.58
N SER A 189 10.38 -10.54 -8.11
CA SER A 189 10.43 -12.00 -8.03
C SER A 189 11.73 -12.60 -8.60
N ILE A 190 12.38 -11.90 -9.54
CA ILE A 190 13.67 -12.29 -10.12
C ILE A 190 14.80 -11.89 -9.16
N GLY A 191 14.85 -10.63 -8.71
CA GLY A 191 15.84 -10.16 -7.74
C GLY A 191 15.83 -10.98 -6.45
N ASP A 192 14.65 -11.25 -5.90
CA ASP A 192 14.50 -12.08 -4.70
C ASP A 192 14.96 -13.51 -4.97
N ALA A 193 14.55 -14.15 -6.07
CA ALA A 193 14.97 -15.54 -6.37
C ALA A 193 16.49 -15.70 -6.56
N PHE A 194 17.17 -14.68 -7.09
CA PHE A 194 18.60 -14.73 -7.40
C PHE A 194 19.49 -14.11 -6.30
N CYS A 195 18.95 -13.23 -5.46
CA CYS A 195 19.71 -12.50 -4.45
C CYS A 195 19.29 -12.86 -3.00
N SER A 196 18.18 -13.57 -2.76
CA SER A 196 17.82 -14.07 -1.43
C SER A 196 18.41 -15.47 -1.18
N GLY A 197 19.59 -15.50 -0.60
CA GLY A 197 20.18 -16.73 -0.07
C GLY A 197 21.06 -16.41 1.13
N ALA A 198 20.95 -17.20 2.20
CA ALA A 198 21.73 -17.09 3.43
C ALA A 198 23.26 -17.38 3.26
N ASP A 199 23.78 -17.26 2.05
CA ASP A 199 25.19 -17.41 1.75
C ASP A 199 25.81 -16.02 1.73
N ASP A 200 26.62 -15.70 2.74
CA ASP A 200 27.28 -14.40 2.90
C ASP A 200 28.05 -13.98 1.64
N LYS A 201 28.43 -14.90 0.75
CA LYS A 201 29.15 -14.60 -0.49
C LYS A 201 28.25 -14.15 -1.65
N LYS A 202 26.92 -14.27 -1.54
CA LYS A 202 25.95 -13.89 -2.57
C LYS A 202 25.25 -12.61 -2.17
N ASP A 203 25.70 -11.50 -2.71
CA ASP A 203 25.16 -10.18 -2.38
C ASP A 203 25.15 -9.30 -3.64
N CYS A 204 23.97 -9.20 -4.25
CA CYS A 204 23.76 -8.36 -5.42
C CYS A 204 23.89 -6.88 -5.07
N ASP A 205 23.44 -6.49 -3.88
CA ASP A 205 23.38 -5.09 -3.45
C ASP A 205 24.81 -4.57 -3.20
N ALA A 206 25.66 -5.38 -2.58
CA ALA A 206 27.08 -5.07 -2.39
C ALA A 206 27.83 -4.83 -3.71
N VAL A 207 27.47 -5.53 -4.79
CA VAL A 207 28.09 -5.34 -6.11
C VAL A 207 27.51 -4.11 -6.81
N LEU A 208 26.17 -3.98 -6.86
CA LEU A 208 25.48 -2.91 -7.61
C LEU A 208 25.61 -1.52 -6.99
N THR A 209 25.82 -1.42 -5.68
CA THR A 209 26.01 -0.15 -4.97
C THR A 209 27.49 0.24 -4.82
N SER A 210 28.42 -0.62 -5.25
CA SER A 210 29.86 -0.36 -5.10
C SER A 210 30.37 0.70 -6.09
N LYS A 211 31.50 1.33 -5.74
CA LYS A 211 32.11 2.40 -6.55
C LYS A 211 32.46 1.97 -7.98
N GLY A 212 32.95 0.74 -8.18
CA GLY A 212 33.31 0.25 -9.51
C GLY A 212 32.12 -0.23 -10.36
N ALA A 213 30.89 -0.19 -9.83
CA ALA A 213 29.68 -0.31 -10.64
C ALA A 213 29.37 0.99 -11.38
N GLU A 214 29.86 2.14 -10.90
CA GLU A 214 29.81 3.42 -11.60
C GLU A 214 31.05 3.55 -12.51
N ILE A 215 30.83 3.52 -13.82
CA ILE A 215 31.92 3.58 -14.82
C ILE A 215 32.15 5.03 -15.26
N ILE A 216 31.06 5.78 -15.43
CA ILE A 216 31.05 7.19 -15.79
C ILE A 216 30.16 7.89 -14.78
N LYS A 217 30.52 9.12 -14.38
CA LYS A 217 29.75 9.91 -13.41
C LYS A 217 28.26 9.96 -13.81
N GLY A 218 27.38 9.39 -12.99
CA GLY A 218 25.93 9.31 -13.24
C GLY A 218 25.44 8.13 -14.08
N TYR A 219 26.34 7.28 -14.59
CA TYR A 219 26.01 6.06 -15.35
C TYR A 219 26.73 4.83 -14.77
N LYS A 220 25.92 3.88 -14.30
CA LYS A 220 26.36 2.58 -13.79
C LYS A 220 26.34 1.51 -14.87
N LEU A 221 26.98 0.38 -14.60
CA LEU A 221 27.01 -0.79 -15.48
C LEU A 221 25.60 -1.31 -15.81
N SER A 222 24.64 -1.13 -14.90
CA SER A 222 23.21 -1.40 -15.09
C SER A 222 22.56 -0.52 -16.18
N ASP A 223 22.93 0.76 -16.23
CA ASP A 223 22.49 1.67 -17.29
C ASP A 223 23.04 1.23 -18.65
N PHE A 224 24.34 0.89 -18.69
CA PHE A 224 24.99 0.42 -19.92
C PHE A 224 24.39 -0.88 -20.42
N SER A 225 23.97 -1.80 -19.53
CA SER A 225 23.34 -3.04 -19.97
C SER A 225 21.97 -2.78 -20.61
N ILE A 226 21.14 -1.88 -20.07
CA ILE A 226 19.87 -1.47 -20.70
C ILE A 226 20.13 -0.84 -22.07
N LEU A 227 21.07 0.10 -22.15
CA LEU A 227 21.41 0.80 -23.39
C LEU A 227 21.92 -0.18 -24.46
N TYR A 228 22.82 -1.07 -24.07
CA TYR A 228 23.42 -2.08 -24.94
C TYR A 228 22.36 -3.03 -25.50
N PHE A 229 21.57 -3.68 -24.64
CA PHE A 229 20.60 -4.66 -25.09
C PHE A 229 19.44 -4.03 -25.86
N SER A 230 19.00 -2.82 -25.49
CA SER A 230 17.97 -2.09 -26.26
C SER A 230 18.45 -1.71 -27.65
N THR A 231 19.70 -1.26 -27.75
CA THR A 231 20.33 -0.92 -29.03
C THR A 231 20.51 -2.16 -29.91
N LEU A 232 21.01 -3.26 -29.35
CA LEU A 232 21.13 -4.53 -30.07
C LEU A 232 19.78 -5.09 -30.52
N THR A 233 18.76 -5.06 -29.67
CA THR A 233 17.42 -5.53 -30.05
C THR A 233 16.90 -4.77 -31.25
N LEU A 234 17.01 -3.43 -31.26
CA LEU A 234 16.55 -2.61 -32.38
C LEU A 234 17.39 -2.82 -33.65
N LEU A 235 18.71 -2.92 -33.54
CA LEU A 235 19.60 -3.14 -34.68
C LEU A 235 19.39 -4.52 -35.30
N THR A 236 19.40 -5.59 -34.49
CA THR A 236 19.15 -6.95 -34.97
C THR A 236 17.74 -7.09 -35.55
N PHE A 237 16.78 -6.32 -35.05
CA PHE A 237 15.43 -6.28 -35.61
C PHE A 237 15.39 -5.63 -37.01
N LEU A 238 16.05 -4.49 -37.21
CA LEU A 238 16.09 -3.82 -38.52
C LEU A 238 16.95 -4.57 -39.55
N GLU A 239 18.05 -5.15 -39.12
CA GLU A 239 19.03 -5.85 -39.97
C GLU A 239 18.85 -7.38 -39.92
N ILE A 240 17.65 -7.88 -39.60
CA ILE A 240 17.43 -9.30 -39.28
C ILE A 240 17.91 -10.29 -40.37
N ALA A 241 17.89 -9.86 -41.63
CA ALA A 241 18.39 -10.63 -42.77
C ALA A 241 19.91 -10.81 -42.75
N THR A 242 20.66 -9.80 -42.30
CA THR A 242 22.14 -9.73 -42.32
C THR A 242 22.65 -8.85 -41.16
N PRO A 243 22.60 -9.32 -39.90
CA PRO A 243 22.85 -8.50 -38.71
C PRO A 243 24.34 -8.31 -38.40
N ALA A 244 25.15 -7.93 -39.38
CA ALA A 244 26.61 -7.87 -39.28
C ALA A 244 27.08 -6.86 -38.21
N VAL A 245 26.40 -5.72 -38.07
CA VAL A 245 26.75 -4.69 -37.07
C VAL A 245 26.48 -5.17 -35.66
N SER A 246 25.27 -5.66 -35.37
CA SER A 246 24.90 -6.21 -34.06
C SER A 246 25.82 -7.36 -33.62
N TYR A 247 26.17 -8.23 -34.56
CA TYR A 247 27.07 -9.35 -34.36
C TYR A 247 28.48 -8.89 -34.01
N THR A 248 28.99 -7.88 -34.70
CA THR A 248 30.30 -7.30 -34.41
C THR A 248 30.32 -6.62 -33.05
N ILE A 249 29.29 -5.85 -32.70
CA ILE A 249 29.14 -5.21 -31.37
C ILE A 249 29.14 -6.26 -30.25
N SER A 250 28.57 -7.45 -30.50
CA SER A 250 28.53 -8.54 -29.52
C SER A 250 29.94 -9.06 -29.15
N LEU A 251 30.88 -9.06 -30.10
CA LEU A 251 32.27 -9.42 -29.83
C LEU A 251 32.99 -8.36 -28.99
N VAL A 252 32.68 -7.08 -29.23
CA VAL A 252 33.27 -5.94 -28.51
C VAL A 252 32.85 -5.89 -27.04
N ALA A 253 31.77 -6.57 -26.65
CA ALA A 253 31.32 -6.63 -25.26
C ALA A 253 32.19 -7.54 -24.36
N ILE A 254 33.02 -8.44 -24.92
CA ILE A 254 33.79 -9.43 -24.16
C ILE A 254 34.71 -8.78 -23.10
N PRO A 255 35.52 -7.73 -23.39
CA PRO A 255 36.38 -7.11 -22.38
C PRO A 255 35.62 -6.59 -21.15
N ILE A 256 34.39 -6.08 -21.34
CA ILE A 256 33.55 -5.59 -20.24
C ILE A 256 33.11 -6.75 -19.33
N THR A 257 32.86 -7.94 -19.91
CA THR A 257 32.52 -9.13 -19.11
C THR A 257 33.68 -9.55 -18.22
N LEU A 258 34.92 -9.49 -18.74
CA LEU A 258 36.12 -9.81 -17.97
C LEU A 258 36.33 -8.83 -16.83
N TYR A 259 36.11 -7.53 -17.08
CA TYR A 259 36.11 -6.50 -16.03
C TYR A 259 35.08 -6.80 -14.93
N SER A 260 33.83 -7.13 -15.31
CA SER A 260 32.76 -7.45 -14.35
C SER A 260 33.09 -8.66 -13.47
N ILE A 261 33.66 -9.72 -14.05
CA ILE A 261 34.10 -10.91 -13.30
C ILE A 261 35.26 -10.55 -12.37
N TYR A 262 36.28 -9.86 -12.87
CA TYR A 262 37.45 -9.45 -12.08
C TYR A 262 37.03 -8.61 -10.88
N TYR A 263 36.14 -7.63 -11.09
CA TYR A 263 35.70 -6.72 -10.05
C TYR A 263 34.91 -7.45 -8.95
N GLN A 264 34.00 -8.36 -9.32
CA GLN A 264 33.26 -9.19 -8.35
C GLN A 264 34.18 -10.13 -7.57
N TYR A 265 35.12 -10.79 -8.25
CA TYR A 265 36.03 -11.76 -7.63
C TYR A 265 37.10 -11.11 -6.74
N ALA A 266 37.82 -10.11 -7.26
CA ALA A 266 39.03 -9.57 -6.62
C ALA A 266 38.76 -8.34 -5.74
N VAL A 267 37.81 -7.48 -6.12
CA VAL A 267 37.56 -6.21 -5.44
C VAL A 267 36.44 -6.34 -4.40
N VAL A 268 35.24 -6.74 -4.84
CA VAL A 268 34.07 -6.85 -3.95
C VAL A 268 34.10 -8.14 -3.13
N LYS A 269 34.69 -9.21 -3.67
CA LYS A 269 34.74 -10.57 -3.07
C LYS A 269 33.34 -11.13 -2.76
N LYS A 270 32.34 -10.70 -3.54
CA LYS A 270 30.94 -11.16 -3.49
C LYS A 270 30.49 -11.41 -4.93
N TRP A 271 29.58 -12.35 -5.09
CA TRP A 271 29.01 -12.70 -6.39
C TRP A 271 27.60 -12.15 -6.54
N CYS A 272 27.34 -11.47 -7.65
CA CYS A 272 26.00 -11.04 -8.04
C CYS A 272 25.50 -11.94 -9.17
N LEU A 273 24.54 -12.82 -8.87
CA LEU A 273 23.98 -13.77 -9.85
C LEU A 273 23.30 -13.05 -11.03
N LEU A 274 22.72 -11.87 -10.81
CA LEU A 274 22.14 -11.06 -11.89
C LEU A 274 23.22 -10.53 -12.85
N CYS A 275 24.33 -10.01 -12.33
CA CYS A 275 25.45 -9.56 -13.15
C CYS A 275 26.10 -10.73 -13.91
N LEU A 276 26.23 -11.89 -13.26
CA LEU A 276 26.73 -13.11 -13.91
C LEU A 276 25.78 -13.62 -15.00
N SER A 277 24.47 -13.42 -14.84
CA SER A 277 23.49 -13.75 -15.88
C SER A 277 23.69 -12.89 -17.13
N ILE A 278 23.94 -11.58 -16.97
CA ILE A 278 24.29 -10.69 -18.09
C ILE A 278 25.60 -11.14 -18.75
N VAL A 279 26.62 -11.46 -17.96
CA VAL A 279 27.89 -12.01 -18.48
C VAL A 279 27.63 -13.25 -19.33
N GLY A 280 26.87 -14.22 -18.81
CA GLY A 280 26.51 -15.43 -19.55
C GLY A 280 25.80 -15.13 -20.88
N LEU A 281 24.83 -14.21 -20.87
CA LEU A 281 24.12 -13.79 -22.07
C LEU A 281 25.07 -13.17 -23.12
N LEU A 282 25.97 -12.30 -22.70
CA LEU A 282 26.95 -11.67 -23.59
C LEU A 282 27.89 -12.68 -24.24
N TRP A 283 28.36 -13.68 -23.49
CA TRP A 283 29.19 -14.77 -24.03
C TRP A 283 28.45 -15.61 -25.08
N VAL A 284 27.19 -15.96 -24.82
CA VAL A 284 26.36 -16.70 -25.79
C VAL A 284 26.12 -15.85 -27.05
N GLN A 285 25.85 -14.55 -26.90
CA GLN A 285 25.71 -13.64 -28.04
C GLN A 285 26.99 -13.49 -28.86
N ALA A 286 28.15 -13.42 -28.20
CA ALA A 286 29.45 -13.31 -28.85
C ALA A 286 29.85 -14.60 -29.59
N LEU A 287 29.29 -15.75 -29.23
CA LEU A 287 29.53 -17.01 -29.95
C LEU A 287 28.84 -17.05 -31.33
N ILE A 288 27.68 -16.41 -31.49
CA ILE A 288 26.90 -16.40 -32.73
C ILE A 288 27.70 -15.87 -33.95
N PRO A 289 28.37 -14.70 -33.91
CA PRO A 289 29.19 -14.23 -35.03
C PRO A 289 30.35 -15.17 -35.36
N VAL A 290 30.93 -15.84 -34.37
CA VAL A 290 32.03 -16.81 -34.57
C VAL A 290 31.52 -18.04 -35.33
N LEU A 291 30.34 -18.55 -34.96
CA LEU A 291 29.75 -19.72 -35.61
C LEU A 291 29.24 -19.43 -37.02
N THR A 292 28.71 -18.23 -37.25
CA THR A 292 28.13 -17.83 -38.54
C THR A 292 29.15 -17.17 -39.47
N ASN A 293 30.37 -16.91 -38.99
CA ASN A 293 31.40 -16.12 -39.68
C ASN A 293 30.84 -14.81 -40.26
N THR A 294 29.89 -14.21 -39.54
CA THR A 294 29.18 -13.00 -39.96
C THR A 294 29.61 -11.85 -39.05
N TYR A 295 30.31 -10.88 -39.63
CA TYR A 295 30.80 -9.67 -38.99
C TYR A 295 30.95 -8.58 -40.05
N ILE A 296 31.18 -7.33 -39.61
CA ILE A 296 31.47 -6.22 -40.52
C ILE A 296 32.74 -6.57 -41.31
N SER A 297 32.56 -6.84 -42.60
CA SER A 297 33.65 -7.16 -43.55
C SER A 297 33.91 -6.04 -44.55
N SER A 298 32.96 -5.11 -44.71
CA SER A 298 33.04 -3.94 -45.57
C SER A 298 32.48 -2.70 -44.89
N PHE A 299 32.95 -1.53 -45.31
CA PHE A 299 32.46 -0.26 -44.79
C PHE A 299 31.23 0.19 -45.58
N VAL A 300 30.05 0.10 -44.96
CA VAL A 300 28.78 0.55 -45.53
C VAL A 300 28.27 1.75 -44.72
N PRO A 301 28.32 2.98 -45.25
CA PRO A 301 27.97 4.19 -44.48
C PRO A 301 26.56 4.19 -43.87
N SER A 302 25.58 3.59 -44.55
CA SER A 302 24.20 3.52 -44.05
C SER A 302 24.10 2.80 -42.70
N ASP A 303 24.89 1.76 -42.50
CA ASP A 303 24.82 0.90 -41.31
C ASP A 303 25.32 1.66 -40.07
N TYR A 304 26.36 2.49 -40.25
CA TYR A 304 26.84 3.38 -39.19
C TYR A 304 25.87 4.51 -38.88
N VAL A 305 25.14 5.03 -39.88
CA VAL A 305 24.09 6.03 -39.67
C VAL A 305 22.93 5.41 -38.89
N VAL A 306 22.50 4.19 -39.23
CA VAL A 306 21.45 3.45 -38.51
C VAL A 306 21.89 3.18 -37.06
N LEU A 307 23.13 2.72 -36.85
CA LEU A 307 23.72 2.55 -35.52
C LEU A 307 23.72 3.86 -34.71
N ALA A 308 24.13 4.97 -35.32
CA ALA A 308 24.15 6.28 -34.66
C ALA A 308 22.73 6.73 -34.28
N ILE A 309 21.75 6.59 -35.18
CA ILE A 309 20.35 6.95 -34.92
C ILE A 309 19.77 6.10 -33.78
N ILE A 310 19.95 4.78 -33.83
CA ILE A 310 19.42 3.89 -32.79
C ILE A 310 20.12 4.14 -31.46
N GLY A 311 21.46 4.18 -31.45
CA GLY A 311 22.24 4.39 -30.22
C GLY A 311 21.96 5.73 -29.56
N THR A 312 21.79 6.80 -30.34
CA THR A 312 21.39 8.10 -29.80
C THR A 312 19.93 8.09 -29.31
N SER A 313 19.02 7.44 -30.02
CA SER A 313 17.62 7.31 -29.62
C SER A 313 17.45 6.53 -28.31
N THR A 314 18.13 5.39 -28.16
CA THR A 314 18.10 4.60 -26.92
C THR A 314 18.74 5.35 -25.76
N TRP A 315 19.84 6.07 -26.00
CA TRP A 315 20.49 6.90 -24.98
C TRP A 315 19.59 8.06 -24.52
N LEU A 316 18.99 8.80 -25.45
CA LEU A 316 18.05 9.87 -25.12
C LEU A 316 16.83 9.32 -24.38
N GLY A 317 16.27 8.19 -24.85
CA GLY A 317 15.16 7.51 -24.20
C GLY A 317 15.48 7.12 -22.75
N TRP A 318 16.65 6.51 -22.51
CA TRP A 318 17.08 6.16 -21.16
C TRP A 318 17.34 7.39 -20.29
N SER A 319 17.97 8.44 -20.84
CA SER A 319 18.25 9.68 -20.12
C SER A 319 16.98 10.40 -19.65
N TYR A 320 15.85 10.21 -20.36
CA TYR A 320 14.54 10.72 -19.97
C TYR A 320 13.82 9.80 -18.99
N VAL A 321 13.86 8.47 -19.21
CA VAL A 321 13.14 7.49 -18.38
C VAL A 321 13.78 7.31 -17.01
N LYS A 322 15.12 7.27 -16.91
CA LYS A 322 15.85 7.08 -15.66
C LYS A 322 15.45 8.07 -14.55
N PRO A 323 15.50 9.41 -14.76
CA PRO A 323 15.12 10.36 -13.72
C PRO A 323 13.66 10.21 -13.30
N LEU A 324 12.73 9.95 -14.23
CA LEU A 324 11.32 9.73 -13.92
C LEU A 324 11.10 8.53 -12.99
N ILE A 325 11.80 7.41 -13.25
CA ILE A 325 11.71 6.22 -12.37
C ILE A 325 12.27 6.53 -10.98
N SER A 326 13.39 7.25 -10.91
CA SER A 326 14.01 7.64 -9.64
C SER A 326 13.10 8.55 -8.84
N GLU A 327 12.56 9.59 -9.46
CA GLU A 327 11.65 10.57 -8.85
C GLU A 327 10.37 9.91 -8.34
N VAL A 328 9.74 9.02 -9.14
CA VAL A 328 8.56 8.28 -8.69
C VAL A 328 8.86 7.38 -7.48
N THR A 329 10.04 6.78 -7.43
CA THR A 329 10.46 5.93 -6.31
C THR A 329 10.70 6.76 -5.05
N GLU A 330 11.35 7.91 -5.19
CA GLU A 330 11.59 8.87 -4.11
C GLU A 330 10.28 9.47 -3.58
N LEU A 331 9.40 9.96 -4.46
CA LEU A 331 8.07 10.45 -4.11
C LEU A 331 7.24 9.41 -3.36
N ARG A 332 7.36 8.12 -3.72
CA ARG A 332 6.68 7.04 -2.99
C ARG A 332 7.20 6.92 -1.56
N LYS A 333 8.52 7.01 -1.37
CA LYS A 333 9.15 6.98 -0.05
C LYS A 333 8.75 8.19 0.79
N GLU A 334 8.83 9.39 0.22
CA GLU A 334 8.40 10.62 0.87
C GLU A 334 6.91 10.59 1.24
N LYS A 335 6.06 10.03 0.37
CA LYS A 335 4.63 9.85 0.67
C LYS A 335 4.42 8.96 1.89
N ILE A 336 5.15 7.85 2.01
CA ILE A 336 5.07 6.95 3.17
C ILE A 336 5.51 7.69 4.44
N GLU A 337 6.65 8.37 4.41
CA GLU A 337 7.17 9.12 5.54
C GLU A 337 6.23 10.26 5.95
N GLY A 338 5.67 10.98 4.97
CA GLY A 338 4.70 12.05 5.19
C GLY A 338 3.39 11.56 5.81
N VAL A 339 2.85 10.43 5.36
CA VAL A 339 1.66 9.82 6.00
C VAL A 339 1.97 9.32 7.40
N LYS A 340 3.14 8.69 7.61
CA LYS A 340 3.58 8.24 8.94
C LYS A 340 3.72 9.41 9.91
N PHE A 341 4.31 10.51 9.46
CA PHE A 341 4.41 11.76 10.21
C PHE A 341 3.03 12.32 10.53
N LYS A 342 2.14 12.40 9.54
CA LYS A 342 0.78 12.89 9.71
C LYS A 342 -0.01 12.05 10.73
N ARG A 343 0.07 10.72 10.65
CA ARG A 343 -0.59 9.79 11.58
C ARG A 343 0.07 9.68 12.96
N ASN A 344 1.11 10.47 13.24
CA ASN A 344 1.71 10.45 14.58
C ASN A 344 0.75 11.07 15.60
N TYR A 345 0.26 10.24 16.53
CA TYR A 345 -0.71 10.66 17.52
C TYR A 345 -0.21 11.78 18.46
N THR A 346 1.07 11.76 18.87
CA THR A 346 1.64 12.82 19.72
C THR A 346 1.62 14.19 19.03
N LEU A 347 1.85 14.24 17.72
CA LEU A 347 1.73 15.48 16.96
C LEU A 347 0.27 15.93 16.86
N PHE A 348 -0.64 14.99 16.59
CA PHE A 348 -2.07 15.26 16.52
C PHE A 348 -2.60 15.80 17.86
N GLU A 349 -2.30 15.13 18.96
CA GLU A 349 -2.69 15.53 20.31
C GLU A 349 -2.12 16.90 20.67
N GLY A 350 -0.86 17.16 20.36
CA GLY A 350 -0.24 18.46 20.57
C GLY A 350 -0.96 19.59 19.83
N MET A 351 -1.48 19.33 18.63
CA MET A 351 -2.26 20.30 17.85
C MET A 351 -3.70 20.42 18.37
N LEU A 352 -4.34 19.32 18.76
CA LEU A 352 -5.67 19.31 19.37
C LEU A 352 -5.70 20.17 20.64
N ASN A 353 -4.67 20.03 21.48
CA ASN A 353 -4.53 20.75 22.75
C ASN A 353 -4.27 22.26 22.62
N LYS A 354 -3.87 22.75 21.44
CA LYS A 354 -3.78 24.20 21.17
C LYS A 354 -5.14 24.88 21.11
N SER A 355 -6.19 24.13 20.75
CA SER A 355 -7.54 24.69 20.72
C SER A 355 -8.11 24.80 22.13
N PRO A 356 -8.84 25.88 22.46
CA PRO A 356 -9.49 26.03 23.75
C PRO A 356 -10.56 24.95 23.91
N GLN A 357 -10.63 24.37 25.11
CA GLN A 357 -11.67 23.40 25.45
C GLN A 357 -12.97 24.15 25.74
N ARG A 358 -14.05 23.72 25.07
CA ARG A 358 -15.39 24.28 25.22
C ARG A 358 -16.28 23.34 26.03
N ASN A 359 -17.23 23.90 26.77
CA ASN A 359 -18.24 23.10 27.43
C ASN A 359 -19.25 22.57 26.40
N THR A 360 -19.29 21.25 26.25
CA THR A 360 -20.15 20.52 25.32
C THR A 360 -21.44 20.01 25.96
N THR A 361 -21.69 20.21 27.26
CA THR A 361 -22.91 19.69 27.91
C THR A 361 -24.06 20.70 27.90
N PHE A 362 -25.30 20.22 27.74
CA PHE A 362 -26.54 20.96 28.02
C PHE A 362 -27.23 20.42 29.28
N ASP A 363 -27.96 21.27 29.99
CA ASP A 363 -28.71 20.90 31.20
C ASP A 363 -29.90 19.95 30.94
N LYS A 364 -30.40 19.88 29.70
CA LYS A 364 -31.47 18.97 29.28
C LYS A 364 -31.03 18.16 28.06
N ASN A 365 -30.98 16.84 28.18
CA ASN A 365 -30.58 15.92 27.11
C ASN A 365 -31.73 15.68 26.11
N GLN A 366 -31.68 16.35 24.97
CA GLN A 366 -32.58 16.10 23.81
C GLN A 366 -31.80 16.01 22.48
N GLU A 367 -30.48 16.10 22.56
CA GLU A 367 -29.61 16.01 21.39
C GLU A 367 -29.48 14.56 20.94
N ILE A 368 -29.21 14.37 19.65
CA ILE A 368 -28.95 13.06 19.09
C ILE A 368 -27.57 12.60 19.56
N VAL A 369 -27.53 11.46 20.24
CA VAL A 369 -26.30 10.81 20.70
C VAL A 369 -26.25 9.37 20.18
N PHE A 370 -25.15 9.03 19.51
CA PHE A 370 -24.82 7.70 19.02
C PHE A 370 -23.61 7.10 19.76
N GLY A 371 -23.43 5.79 19.63
CA GLY A 371 -22.38 5.04 20.33
C GLY A 371 -22.73 4.80 21.81
N ASN A 372 -21.70 4.74 22.65
CA ASN A 372 -21.82 4.55 24.09
C ASN A 372 -21.97 5.90 24.83
N PRO A 373 -23.15 6.21 25.42
CA PRO A 373 -23.37 7.48 26.11
C PRO A 373 -22.48 7.71 27.34
N THR A 374 -21.88 6.63 27.87
CA THR A 374 -20.99 6.62 29.04
C THR A 374 -19.51 6.66 28.68
N SER A 375 -19.16 6.66 27.39
CA SER A 375 -17.77 6.78 26.97
C SER A 375 -17.17 8.14 27.38
N ASN A 376 -15.90 8.10 27.78
CA ASN A 376 -15.09 9.29 28.07
C ASN A 376 -14.63 10.02 26.81
N LEU A 377 -14.64 9.36 25.65
CA LEU A 377 -14.33 9.97 24.37
C LEU A 377 -15.61 10.55 23.75
N GLU A 378 -15.85 11.84 23.98
CA GLU A 378 -16.94 12.59 23.36
C GLU A 378 -16.49 13.23 22.05
N ILE A 379 -17.21 12.94 20.97
CA ILE A 379 -17.07 13.60 19.67
C ILE A 379 -18.35 14.37 19.38
N VAL A 380 -18.27 15.70 19.32
CA VAL A 380 -19.40 16.54 18.92
C VAL A 380 -19.25 16.94 17.47
N VAL A 381 -20.21 16.55 16.63
CA VAL A 381 -20.26 16.90 15.21
C VAL A 381 -21.32 17.98 15.01
N VAL A 382 -20.88 19.21 14.77
CA VAL A 382 -21.75 20.32 14.39
C VAL A 382 -21.93 20.30 12.88
N THR A 383 -23.17 20.17 12.43
CA THR A 383 -23.49 19.81 11.04
C THR A 383 -24.72 20.55 10.50
N ASN A 384 -24.90 20.48 9.18
CA ASN A 384 -26.09 20.93 8.48
C ASN A 384 -26.38 19.96 7.32
N PRO A 385 -27.59 19.37 7.22
CA PRO A 385 -27.97 18.43 6.15
C PRO A 385 -27.76 18.94 4.73
N PHE A 386 -27.75 20.26 4.53
CA PHE A 386 -27.58 20.90 3.23
C PHE A 386 -26.15 21.39 2.95
N CYS A 387 -25.18 21.06 3.82
CA CYS A 387 -23.79 21.38 3.62
C CYS A 387 -23.05 20.23 2.92
N GLY A 388 -22.60 20.46 1.68
CA GLY A 388 -21.85 19.45 0.91
C GLY A 388 -20.56 18.97 1.58
N HIS A 389 -19.94 19.79 2.43
CA HIS A 389 -18.76 19.40 3.20
C HIS A 389 -19.06 18.53 4.43
N CYS A 390 -20.31 18.43 4.86
CA CYS A 390 -20.72 17.57 5.98
C CYS A 390 -20.85 16.09 5.58
N LYS A 391 -21.17 15.80 4.32
CA LYS A 391 -21.27 14.42 3.79
C LYS A 391 -20.06 13.53 4.13
N PRO A 392 -18.80 13.92 3.85
CA PRO A 392 -17.64 13.07 4.18
C PRO A 392 -17.44 12.89 5.69
N VAL A 393 -17.91 13.83 6.53
CA VAL A 393 -17.84 13.70 8.00
C VAL A 393 -18.86 12.69 8.50
N HIS A 394 -20.10 12.71 7.97
CA HIS A 394 -21.10 11.71 8.35
C HIS A 394 -20.72 10.29 7.89
N LYS A 395 -20.06 10.14 6.74
CA LYS A 395 -19.46 8.84 6.36
C LYS A 395 -18.42 8.34 7.36
N GLN A 396 -17.65 9.24 7.97
CA GLN A 396 -16.71 8.86 9.03
C GLN A 396 -17.43 8.55 10.33
N VAL A 397 -18.49 9.28 10.68
CA VAL A 397 -19.31 8.95 11.84
C VAL A 397 -19.84 7.53 11.71
N ASP A 398 -20.37 7.15 10.54
CA ASP A 398 -20.84 5.79 10.26
C ASP A 398 -19.70 4.75 10.40
N GLU A 399 -18.50 5.05 9.88
CA GLU A 399 -17.35 4.16 10.00
C GLU A 399 -16.84 4.03 11.45
N ILE A 400 -16.76 5.14 12.19
CA ILE A 400 -16.36 5.15 13.61
C ILE A 400 -17.39 4.37 14.43
N LEU A 401 -18.69 4.59 14.22
CA LEU A 401 -19.73 3.84 14.91
C LEU A 401 -19.70 2.35 14.56
N HIS A 402 -19.36 2.00 13.31
CA HIS A 402 -19.24 0.60 12.94
C HIS A 402 -18.09 -0.11 13.67
N LYS A 403 -16.93 0.56 13.82
CA LYS A 403 -15.71 -0.03 14.39
C LYS A 403 -15.56 0.14 15.91
N TYR A 404 -16.01 1.28 16.43
CA TYR A 404 -15.71 1.75 17.78
C TYR A 404 -16.98 2.13 18.56
N ASN A 405 -18.14 1.53 18.24
CA ASN A 405 -19.45 1.87 18.83
C ASN A 405 -19.41 2.03 20.36
N ASP A 406 -18.74 1.08 21.03
CA ASP A 406 -18.74 0.99 22.50
C ASP A 406 -17.69 1.91 23.14
N SER A 407 -16.75 2.39 22.34
CA SER A 407 -15.62 3.24 22.73
C SER A 407 -15.90 4.73 22.59
N VAL A 408 -16.89 5.14 21.80
CA VAL A 408 -17.14 6.56 21.49
C VAL A 408 -18.53 7.02 21.89
N LYS A 409 -18.64 8.29 22.28
CA LYS A 409 -19.89 9.02 22.42
C LYS A 409 -19.96 10.09 21.33
N ILE A 410 -20.78 9.87 20.30
CA ILE A 410 -20.91 10.83 19.21
C ILE A 410 -22.20 11.64 19.38
N ARG A 411 -22.07 12.97 19.51
CA ARG A 411 -23.18 13.90 19.63
C ARG A 411 -23.34 14.68 18.33
N ILE A 412 -24.56 14.75 17.81
CA ILE A 412 -24.86 15.54 16.63
C ILE A 412 -25.52 16.85 17.05
N ARG A 413 -25.03 17.97 16.52
CA ARG A 413 -25.61 19.32 16.69
C ARG A 413 -25.91 19.94 15.36
N PHE A 414 -27.07 20.57 15.22
CA PHE A 414 -27.45 21.24 13.99
C PHE A 414 -27.16 22.75 14.09
N ASN A 415 -26.32 23.25 13.19
CA ASN A 415 -26.16 24.69 12.96
C ASN A 415 -26.87 25.06 11.65
N ILE A 416 -28.16 25.35 11.78
CA ILE A 416 -29.08 25.65 10.67
C ILE A 416 -29.76 27.00 10.86
N ASN A 417 -30.37 27.53 9.81
CA ASN A 417 -31.24 28.70 9.96
C ASN A 417 -32.61 28.28 10.53
N THR A 418 -32.87 28.65 11.78
CA THR A 418 -34.15 28.40 12.47
C THR A 418 -35.22 29.48 12.24
N GLU A 419 -34.88 30.60 11.60
CA GLU A 419 -35.82 31.70 11.35
C GLU A 419 -36.89 31.31 10.31
N ASP A 420 -36.52 30.52 9.30
CA ASP A 420 -37.46 29.90 8.37
C ASP A 420 -38.00 28.59 8.94
N LYS A 421 -39.03 28.70 9.79
CA LYS A 421 -39.70 27.54 10.43
C LYS A 421 -40.27 26.54 9.42
N SER A 422 -40.59 27.00 8.20
CA SER A 422 -41.15 26.16 7.14
C SER A 422 -40.07 25.54 6.23
N GLY A 423 -38.81 25.95 6.43
CA GLY A 423 -37.67 25.55 5.63
C GLY A 423 -37.36 24.07 5.75
N ASN A 424 -36.75 23.52 4.70
CA ASN A 424 -36.40 22.10 4.63
C ASN A 424 -35.38 21.69 5.71
N ALA A 425 -34.49 22.60 6.12
CA ALA A 425 -33.55 22.38 7.22
C ALA A 425 -34.28 22.04 8.52
N VAL A 426 -35.21 22.90 8.95
CA VAL A 426 -36.00 22.68 10.16
C VAL A 426 -36.83 21.41 10.04
N LYS A 427 -37.48 21.16 8.91
CA LYS A 427 -38.29 19.94 8.71
C LYS A 427 -37.49 18.65 8.89
N ILE A 428 -36.32 18.57 8.26
CA ILE A 428 -35.44 17.40 8.33
C ILE A 428 -34.85 17.24 9.72
N THR A 429 -34.24 18.29 10.29
CA THR A 429 -33.56 18.17 11.57
C THR A 429 -34.54 17.92 12.71
N SER A 430 -35.73 18.54 12.69
CA SER A 430 -36.79 18.22 13.65
C SER A 430 -37.27 16.78 13.52
N ARG A 431 -37.36 16.24 12.30
CA ARG A 431 -37.71 14.82 12.11
C ARG A 431 -36.62 13.89 12.63
N LEU A 432 -35.36 14.20 12.43
CA LEU A 432 -34.23 13.43 12.98
C LEU A 432 -34.26 13.41 14.51
N LEU A 433 -34.49 14.56 15.14
CA LEU A 433 -34.66 14.68 16.60
C LEU A 433 -35.88 13.87 17.09
N GLU A 434 -36.98 13.88 16.35
CA GLU A 434 -38.18 13.10 16.69
C GLU A 434 -37.93 11.59 16.60
N LEU A 435 -37.26 11.11 15.54
CA LEU A 435 -36.88 9.71 15.42
C LEU A 435 -36.01 9.27 16.60
N TYR A 436 -35.04 10.11 16.99
CA TYR A 436 -34.19 9.86 18.14
C TYR A 436 -34.98 9.77 19.46
N ASN A 437 -35.81 10.79 19.76
CA ASN A 437 -36.57 10.87 21.00
C ASN A 437 -37.62 9.76 21.16
N ASN A 438 -38.08 9.16 20.07
CA ASN A 438 -38.97 8.00 20.08
C ASN A 438 -38.22 6.66 20.28
N ASN A 439 -36.98 6.69 20.80
CA ASN A 439 -36.09 5.55 21.01
C ASN A 439 -35.77 4.75 19.73
N LYS A 440 -35.81 5.39 18.56
CA LYS A 440 -35.49 4.77 17.27
C LYS A 440 -34.10 5.19 16.79
N GLN A 441 -33.08 4.96 17.62
CA GLN A 441 -31.70 5.39 17.34
C GLN A 441 -31.16 4.83 16.01
N LYS A 442 -31.42 3.55 15.71
CA LYS A 442 -31.01 2.93 14.44
C LYS A 442 -31.68 3.57 13.22
N GLU A 443 -33.00 3.77 13.29
CA GLU A 443 -33.75 4.45 12.22
C GLU A 443 -33.29 5.91 12.05
N CYS A 444 -32.97 6.59 13.16
CA CYS A 444 -32.42 7.94 13.14
C CYS A 444 -31.06 7.99 12.41
N LEU A 445 -30.16 7.04 12.70
CA LEU A 445 -28.87 6.93 12.03
C LEU A 445 -29.06 6.65 10.53
N GLU A 446 -29.89 5.67 10.16
CA GLU A 446 -30.19 5.35 8.76
C GLU A 446 -30.78 6.55 8.01
N ALA A 447 -31.74 7.25 8.61
CA ALA A 447 -32.33 8.46 8.04
C ALA A 447 -31.31 9.59 7.89
N MET A 448 -30.37 9.70 8.84
CA MET A 448 -29.29 10.68 8.80
C MET A 448 -28.31 10.38 7.67
N SER A 449 -27.81 9.14 7.55
CA SER A 449 -26.89 8.74 6.48
C SER A 449 -27.51 9.00 5.10
N GLU A 450 -28.80 8.70 4.92
CA GLU A 450 -29.52 8.94 3.65
C GLU A 450 -29.60 10.42 3.26
N ILE A 451 -29.93 11.32 4.19
CA ILE A 451 -30.05 12.75 3.84
C ILE A 451 -28.68 13.35 3.47
N TYR A 452 -27.60 12.92 4.12
CA TYR A 452 -26.25 13.35 3.76
C TYR A 452 -25.71 12.69 2.49
N GLU A 453 -26.25 11.53 2.08
CA GLU A 453 -25.83 10.86 0.85
C GLU A 453 -26.55 11.37 -0.41
N ASP A 454 -27.89 11.33 -0.42
CA ASP A 454 -28.69 11.62 -1.62
C ASP A 454 -29.21 13.06 -1.67
N GLY A 455 -29.40 13.71 -0.51
CA GLY A 455 -29.84 15.12 -0.39
C GLY A 455 -31.24 15.43 -0.94
N ASN A 456 -31.98 14.46 -1.49
CA ASN A 456 -33.30 14.68 -2.06
C ASN A 456 -34.38 14.74 -0.97
N VAL A 457 -34.75 15.97 -0.60
CA VAL A 457 -35.69 16.27 0.48
C VAL A 457 -37.06 15.63 0.25
N ASP A 458 -37.61 15.70 -0.97
CA ASP A 458 -38.97 15.21 -1.23
C ASP A 458 -39.06 13.68 -1.13
N LEU A 459 -38.04 12.97 -1.64
CA LEU A 459 -37.95 11.52 -1.49
C LEU A 459 -37.71 11.13 -0.03
N TRP A 460 -36.85 11.86 0.67
CA TRP A 460 -36.54 11.62 2.07
C TRP A 460 -37.78 11.80 2.95
N LEU A 461 -38.53 12.90 2.77
CA LEU A 461 -39.77 13.17 3.52
C LEU A 461 -40.90 12.18 3.17
N LYS A 462 -40.97 11.68 1.94
CA LYS A 462 -41.91 10.60 1.59
C LYS A 462 -41.62 9.31 2.33
N LYS A 463 -40.34 8.99 2.54
CA LYS A 463 -39.90 7.78 3.24
C LYS A 463 -40.03 7.91 4.75
N TRP A 464 -39.46 8.98 5.31
CA TRP A 464 -39.31 9.15 6.75
C TRP A 464 -40.45 9.96 7.38
N GLY A 465 -41.25 10.67 6.60
CA GLY A 465 -42.35 11.52 7.08
C GLY A 465 -41.89 12.90 7.56
N ALA A 466 -42.82 13.84 7.68
CA ALA A 466 -42.60 15.11 8.37
C ALA A 466 -42.89 14.94 9.87
N THR A 467 -42.31 15.82 10.70
CA THR A 467 -42.58 15.79 12.13
C THR A 467 -43.98 16.30 12.48
N ASN A 468 -44.62 15.68 13.46
CA ASN A 468 -45.92 16.10 13.97
C ASN A 468 -45.82 17.14 15.10
N ASN A 469 -44.61 17.40 15.61
CA ASN A 469 -44.39 18.25 16.79
C ASN A 469 -43.25 19.25 16.55
N SER A 470 -43.31 19.98 15.43
CA SER A 470 -42.22 20.86 14.96
C SER A 470 -41.82 21.93 15.97
N ASP A 471 -42.77 22.49 16.71
CA ASP A 471 -42.51 23.58 17.66
C ASP A 471 -41.69 23.11 18.87
N TYR A 472 -41.89 21.86 19.30
CA TYR A 472 -41.10 21.27 20.38
C TYR A 472 -39.62 21.16 19.98
N PHE A 473 -39.35 20.58 18.82
CA PHE A 473 -37.99 20.39 18.31
C PHE A 473 -37.34 21.69 17.81
N LEU A 474 -38.14 22.68 17.38
CA LEU A 474 -37.61 23.98 16.99
C LEU A 474 -36.88 24.68 18.14
N SER A 475 -37.42 24.59 19.37
CA SER A 475 -36.76 25.16 20.55
C SER A 475 -35.39 24.53 20.84
N GLU A 476 -35.23 23.23 20.54
CA GLU A 476 -33.97 22.51 20.64
C GLU A 476 -32.98 22.98 19.56
N LEU A 477 -33.44 23.11 18.31
CA LEU A 477 -32.60 23.59 17.20
C LEU A 477 -32.15 25.05 17.42
N GLU A 478 -33.00 25.90 17.99
CA GLU A 478 -32.65 27.27 18.37
C GLU A 478 -31.58 27.28 19.47
N ARG A 479 -31.67 26.36 20.43
CA ARG A 479 -30.68 26.18 21.49
C ARG A 479 -29.32 25.73 20.93
N GLU A 480 -29.31 24.75 20.02
CA GLU A 480 -28.10 24.28 19.34
C GLU A 480 -27.44 25.41 18.52
N LYS A 481 -28.24 26.19 17.76
CA LYS A 481 -27.78 27.35 16.98
C LYS A 481 -27.17 28.43 17.88
N GLU A 482 -27.82 28.78 18.99
CA GLU A 482 -27.33 29.80 19.92
C GLU A 482 -26.06 29.34 20.64
N TRP A 483 -25.95 28.05 20.99
CA TRP A 483 -24.71 27.50 21.52
C TRP A 483 -23.56 27.60 20.51
N CYS A 484 -23.81 27.30 19.23
CA CYS A 484 -22.80 27.44 18.18
C CYS A 484 -22.32 28.90 18.07
N LYS A 485 -23.25 29.86 18.09
CA LYS A 485 -22.95 31.30 18.06
C LYS A 485 -22.11 31.75 19.26
N ASN A 486 -22.49 31.34 20.48
CA ASN A 486 -21.77 31.67 21.71
C ASN A 486 -20.36 31.08 21.76
N ASN A 487 -20.13 29.98 21.04
CA ASN A 487 -18.82 29.31 20.94
C ASN A 487 -18.03 29.69 19.66
N ALA A 488 -18.51 30.68 18.90
CA ALA A 488 -17.93 31.15 17.64
C ALA A 488 -17.78 30.06 16.56
N ILE A 489 -18.71 29.10 16.52
CA ILE A 489 -18.80 28.05 15.50
C ILE A 489 -19.69 28.55 14.37
N ASN A 490 -19.10 29.30 13.44
CA ASN A 490 -19.83 29.98 12.36
C ASN A 490 -20.03 29.11 11.10
N PHE A 491 -19.35 27.97 11.00
CA PHE A 491 -19.34 27.13 9.81
C PHE A 491 -19.52 25.65 10.17
N THR A 492 -20.06 24.88 9.24
CA THR A 492 -20.18 23.42 9.32
C THR A 492 -19.40 22.74 8.18
N PRO A 493 -18.86 21.53 8.40
CA PRO A 493 -18.85 20.79 9.66
C PRO A 493 -17.73 21.27 10.60
N GLU A 494 -18.04 21.29 11.89
CA GLU A 494 -17.06 21.41 12.99
C GLU A 494 -17.08 20.10 13.78
N ILE A 495 -15.91 19.57 14.10
CA ILE A 495 -15.75 18.36 14.92
C ILE A 495 -15.04 18.79 16.19
N LEU A 496 -15.62 18.48 17.33
CA LEU A 496 -14.98 18.68 18.64
C LEU A 496 -14.68 17.34 19.28
N ILE A 497 -13.46 17.13 19.74
CA ILE A 497 -13.05 15.96 20.52
C ILE A 497 -12.88 16.42 21.97
N ASN A 498 -13.69 15.90 22.89
CA ASN A 498 -13.72 16.30 24.30
C ASN A 498 -13.79 17.83 24.48
N GLY A 499 -14.54 18.50 23.60
CA GLY A 499 -14.73 19.96 23.58
C GLY A 499 -13.63 20.77 22.87
N ARG A 500 -12.59 20.13 22.33
CA ARG A 500 -11.49 20.76 21.57
C ARG A 500 -11.72 20.63 20.07
N SER A 501 -11.46 21.70 19.32
CA SER A 501 -11.65 21.70 17.85
C SER A 501 -10.66 20.77 17.16
N PHE A 502 -11.16 19.91 16.28
CA PHE A 502 -10.33 19.07 15.42
C PHE A 502 -9.32 19.93 14.64
N PRO A 503 -8.01 19.62 14.67
CA PRO A 503 -6.99 20.44 14.04
C PRO A 503 -7.20 20.60 12.53
N LYS A 504 -7.03 21.84 12.03
CA LYS A 504 -7.26 22.16 10.60
C LYS A 504 -6.16 21.64 9.68
N GLU A 505 -5.01 21.30 10.25
CA GLU A 505 -3.86 20.71 9.57
C GLU A 505 -4.13 19.25 9.12
N TYR A 506 -5.21 18.65 9.63
CA TYR A 506 -5.62 17.29 9.33
C TYR A 506 -6.86 17.29 8.45
N ASN A 507 -6.95 16.28 7.58
CA ASN A 507 -8.21 16.04 6.91
C ASN A 507 -9.16 15.41 7.93
N ARG A 508 -10.43 15.78 7.88
CA ARG A 508 -11.43 15.21 8.80
C ARG A 508 -11.44 13.68 8.74
N SER A 509 -11.22 13.11 7.55
CA SER A 509 -11.09 11.66 7.29
C SER A 509 -9.95 10.96 8.02
N ASP A 510 -9.02 11.72 8.57
CA ASP A 510 -7.94 11.14 9.34
C ASP A 510 -8.36 10.81 10.78
N LEU A 511 -9.50 11.31 11.26
CA LEU A 511 -9.98 11.09 12.63
C LEU A 511 -10.04 9.61 13.02
N ILE A 512 -10.46 8.75 12.08
CA ILE A 512 -10.55 7.31 12.31
C ILE A 512 -9.22 6.68 12.75
N PHE A 513 -8.08 7.24 12.32
CA PHE A 513 -6.75 6.72 12.67
C PHE A 513 -6.28 7.09 14.08
N PHE A 514 -7.08 7.85 14.84
CA PHE A 514 -6.72 8.31 16.18
C PHE A 514 -7.73 7.89 17.25
N ILE A 515 -8.78 7.14 16.90
CA ILE A 515 -9.88 6.84 17.83
C ILE A 515 -9.40 6.01 19.01
N GLU A 516 -8.57 4.99 18.76
CA GLU A 516 -8.00 4.12 19.80
C GLU A 516 -7.16 4.93 20.78
N GLU A 517 -6.20 5.72 20.30
CA GLU A 517 -5.33 6.50 21.18
C GLU A 517 -6.09 7.62 21.91
N LEU A 518 -7.12 8.20 21.27
CA LEU A 518 -8.01 9.18 21.91
C LEU A 518 -8.82 8.55 23.03
N GLU A 519 -9.28 7.30 22.87
CA GLU A 519 -10.00 6.58 23.91
C GLU A 519 -9.10 6.30 25.11
N GLU A 520 -7.92 5.72 24.88
CA GLU A 520 -6.92 5.40 25.91
C GLU A 520 -6.51 6.63 26.73
N ASN A 521 -6.25 7.75 26.06
CA ASN A 521 -5.90 9.00 26.75
C ASN A 521 -7.06 9.58 27.55
N SER A 522 -8.30 9.43 27.06
CA SER A 522 -9.50 9.89 27.78
C SER A 522 -9.72 9.10 29.07
N GLN A 523 -9.37 7.81 29.11
CA GLN A 523 -9.41 6.99 30.32
C GLN A 523 -8.32 7.38 31.34
N THR A 524 -7.11 7.71 30.86
CA THR A 524 -5.96 8.04 31.72
C THR A 524 -6.09 9.38 32.46
N ILE A 525 -6.77 10.37 31.87
CA ILE A 525 -7.02 11.66 32.54
C ILE A 525 -7.91 11.46 33.78
N MET A 526 -8.85 10.52 33.72
CA MET A 526 -9.80 10.27 34.81
C MET A 526 -9.20 9.45 35.95
N SER A 527 -8.19 8.60 35.71
CA SER A 527 -7.51 7.85 36.78
C SER A 527 -6.54 8.70 37.61
N LYS A 528 -6.20 9.91 37.14
CA LYS A 528 -5.34 10.88 37.84
C LYS A 528 -6.11 11.97 38.60
N ILE A 529 -7.44 12.03 38.43
CA ILE A 529 -8.37 12.90 39.17
C ILE A 529 -9.02 12.06 40.26
#